data_AF-A0A6N8ZBJ6-F1
#
_entry.id   AF-A0A6N8ZBJ6-F1
#
_cell.length_a   1.000
_cell.length_b   1.000
_cell.length_c   1.000
_cell.angle_alpha   90.00
_cell.angle_beta   90.00
_cell.angle_gamma   90.00
#
_symmetry.space_group_name_H-M   'P 1'
#
loop_
_entity.id
_entity.type
_entity.pdbx_description
1 polymer ?
#
loop_
_entity_poly.entity_id
_entity_poly.type
_entity_poly.pdbx_seq_one_letter_code
_entity_poly.pdbx_strand_id
1 'polypeptide(L)'
;MDDLVSVIETLQQRIRDHGPTLRENETRTRIALIDPLLTALGWDVSDPALVTPEYNVSGRWADYALLRSDSKPAATIEAKKLGESLASHRMQMLNYSNASGVEYAGLTDGDHWELYEVFKPARLEERRIVDVSIVDMQTHQIALQLLPLWRINMASGQPVVAWNLIATMPAIEAELNPLVAELTLEPPSAAISPAMGWAALSSFNPIPGANPPTSLRFPDGDTREVKNWRYLVVETVKWLWSNELLTESNVPVRYSPNRKRFSVNVEPVHGTGAKFFSPVRVSGTPLFIEGQGGVELPGRTKTLLEHCGIDPATVHLQVEP
;
A
#
# COMPACT_ATOMS: atom_id res chain seq x y z
N MET A 1 6.02 2.48 -3.79
CA MET A 1 4.87 2.52 -2.85
C MET A 1 5.31 2.02 -1.48
N ASP A 2 6.11 0.95 -1.42
CA ASP A 2 6.74 0.45 -0.18
C ASP A 2 7.54 1.50 0.58
N ASP A 3 8.23 2.39 -0.16
CA ASP A 3 8.97 3.51 0.43
C ASP A 3 8.04 4.50 1.16
N LEU A 4 6.93 4.92 0.53
CA LEU A 4 5.93 5.80 1.12
C LEU A 4 5.25 5.19 2.36
N VAL A 5 4.90 3.90 2.30
CA VAL A 5 4.30 3.18 3.44
C VAL A 5 5.26 3.18 4.64
N SER A 6 6.54 2.86 4.41
CA SER A 6 7.56 2.84 5.46
C SER A 6 7.80 4.23 6.07
N VAL A 7 7.76 5.29 5.24
CA VAL A 7 7.83 6.68 5.70
C VAL A 7 6.63 7.01 6.57
N ILE A 8 5.39 6.70 6.15
CA ILE A 8 4.19 6.95 6.95
C ILE A 8 4.28 6.25 8.31
N GLU A 9 4.71 4.98 8.37
CA GLU A 9 4.91 4.26 9.64
C GLU A 9 5.95 4.94 10.53
N THR A 10 7.05 5.41 9.94
CA THR A 10 8.08 6.17 10.65
C THR A 10 7.53 7.47 11.22
N LEU A 11 6.71 8.20 10.45
CA LEU A 11 6.08 9.44 10.89
C LEU A 11 5.08 9.20 12.02
N GLN A 12 4.25 8.16 11.92
CA GLN A 12 3.36 7.74 13.00
C GLN A 12 4.12 7.49 14.30
N GLN A 13 5.24 6.77 14.22
CA GLN A 13 6.04 6.48 15.39
C GLN A 13 6.71 7.75 15.95
N ARG A 14 7.20 8.63 15.09
CA ARG A 14 7.79 9.91 15.47
C ARG A 14 6.80 10.84 16.17
N ILE A 15 5.55 10.88 15.71
CA ILE A 15 4.46 11.66 16.36
C ILE A 15 4.17 11.09 17.75
N ARG A 16 4.10 9.75 17.88
CA ARG A 16 3.86 9.08 19.17
C ARG A 16 4.99 9.32 20.18
N ASP A 17 6.23 9.19 19.75
CA ASP A 17 7.39 9.23 20.64
C ASP A 17 7.84 10.66 20.96
N HIS A 18 7.68 11.60 20.03
CA HIS A 18 8.21 12.96 20.13
C HIS A 18 7.16 14.06 20.05
N GLY A 19 5.87 13.70 20.09
CA GLY A 19 4.74 14.63 20.02
C GLY A 19 4.91 15.91 20.86
N PRO A 20 5.21 15.84 22.17
CA PRO A 20 5.41 17.03 23.00
C PRO A 20 6.45 18.01 22.44
N THR A 21 7.60 17.52 21.98
CA THR A 21 8.70 18.33 21.44
C THR A 21 8.35 18.96 20.08
N LEU A 22 7.56 18.27 19.27
CA LEU A 22 7.12 18.74 17.95
C LEU A 22 6.04 19.84 18.07
N ARG A 23 5.16 19.73 19.07
CA ARG A 23 4.12 20.75 19.37
C ARG A 23 4.68 22.10 19.80
N GLU A 24 5.94 22.15 20.23
CA GLU A 24 6.60 23.39 20.68
C GLU A 24 6.95 24.33 19.52
N ASN A 25 7.22 23.79 18.32
CA ASN A 25 7.85 24.56 17.25
C ASN A 25 7.46 24.04 15.85
N GLU A 26 6.98 24.96 15.01
CA GLU A 26 6.58 24.68 13.63
C GLU A 26 7.75 24.20 12.75
N THR A 27 8.94 24.81 12.85
CA THR A 27 10.14 24.36 12.14
C THR A 27 10.51 22.92 12.46
N ARG A 28 10.34 22.49 13.72
CA ARG A 28 10.56 21.08 14.09
C ARG A 28 9.51 20.18 13.45
N THR A 29 8.24 20.59 13.45
CA THR A 29 7.16 19.87 12.78
C THR A 29 7.44 19.71 11.29
N ARG A 30 7.88 20.79 10.64
CA ARG A 30 8.28 20.82 9.22
C ARG A 30 9.37 19.80 8.90
N ILE A 31 10.53 19.94 9.54
CA ILE A 31 11.70 19.08 9.29
C ILE A 31 11.42 17.62 9.66
N ALA A 32 10.71 17.39 10.77
CA ALA A 32 10.52 16.06 11.30
C ALA A 32 9.35 15.31 10.66
N LEU A 33 8.31 15.98 10.16
CA LEU A 33 7.09 15.33 9.69
C LEU A 33 6.74 15.66 8.24
N ILE A 34 6.82 16.95 7.87
CA ILE A 34 6.33 17.43 6.58
C ILE A 34 7.35 17.14 5.47
N ASP A 35 8.61 17.52 5.68
CA ASP A 35 9.69 17.37 4.69
C ASP A 35 9.90 15.90 4.26
N PRO A 36 9.92 14.90 5.18
CA PRO A 36 10.05 13.51 4.79
C PRO A 36 8.86 13.01 3.98
N LEU A 37 7.64 13.45 4.29
CA LEU A 37 6.45 13.03 3.55
C LEU A 37 6.40 13.65 2.16
N LEU A 38 6.71 14.94 2.03
CA LEU A 38 6.83 15.60 0.73
C LEU A 38 7.87 14.89 -0.14
N THR A 39 9.05 14.60 0.43
CA THR A 39 10.11 13.87 -0.28
C THR A 39 9.65 12.50 -0.76
N ALA A 40 8.95 11.73 0.10
CA ALA A 40 8.38 10.42 -0.25
C ALA A 40 7.29 10.51 -1.33
N LEU A 41 6.57 11.64 -1.41
CA LEU A 41 5.62 11.95 -2.48
C LEU A 41 6.31 12.49 -3.75
N GLY A 42 7.64 12.42 -3.83
CA GLY A 42 8.43 12.85 -4.96
C GLY A 42 8.71 14.36 -5.01
N TRP A 43 8.35 15.10 -3.96
CA TRP A 43 8.66 16.51 -3.78
C TRP A 43 9.89 16.65 -2.89
N ASP A 44 11.08 16.42 -3.46
CA ASP A 44 12.34 16.63 -2.76
C ASP A 44 12.47 18.10 -2.35
N VAL A 45 12.37 18.37 -1.05
CA VAL A 45 12.42 19.73 -0.49
C VAL A 45 13.80 20.38 -0.63
N SER A 46 14.84 19.58 -0.90
CA SER A 46 16.19 20.08 -1.14
C SER A 46 16.44 20.49 -2.59
N ASP A 47 15.56 20.10 -3.51
CA ASP A 47 15.63 20.46 -4.91
C ASP A 47 14.78 21.73 -5.20
N PRO A 48 15.41 22.90 -5.43
CA PRO A 48 14.69 24.14 -5.69
C PRO A 48 13.88 24.13 -7.01
N ALA A 49 14.16 23.18 -7.92
CA ALA A 49 13.35 23.00 -9.12
C ALA A 49 12.03 22.29 -8.84
N LEU A 50 11.91 21.60 -7.71
CA LEU A 50 10.71 20.86 -7.31
C LEU A 50 9.94 21.57 -6.20
N VAL A 51 10.65 22.11 -5.21
CA VAL A 51 10.05 22.76 -4.04
C VAL A 51 10.79 24.05 -3.75
N THR A 52 10.05 25.15 -3.64
CA THR A 52 10.58 26.40 -3.10
C THR A 52 10.00 26.63 -1.71
N PRO A 53 10.79 26.47 -0.64
CA PRO A 53 10.39 26.90 0.70
C PRO A 53 10.27 28.42 0.75
N GLU A 54 9.40 28.92 1.64
CA GLU A 54 9.23 30.37 1.84
C GLU A 54 8.94 31.08 0.50
N TYR A 55 7.97 30.58 -0.25
CA TYR A 55 7.64 31.13 -1.56
C TYR A 55 6.76 32.36 -1.42
N ASN A 56 7.23 33.51 -1.92
CA ASN A 56 6.43 34.74 -1.92
C ASN A 56 5.47 34.76 -3.10
N VAL A 57 4.17 34.85 -2.78
CA VAL A 57 3.11 35.01 -3.76
C VAL A 57 2.37 36.30 -3.48
N SER A 58 2.60 37.29 -4.35
CA SER A 58 1.90 38.58 -4.31
C SER A 58 1.91 39.24 -2.92
N GLY A 59 3.02 39.14 -2.19
CA GLY A 59 3.19 39.79 -0.88
C GLY A 59 2.84 38.94 0.34
N ARG A 60 2.45 37.67 0.18
CA ARG A 60 2.34 36.70 1.27
C ARG A 60 3.26 35.50 1.03
N TRP A 61 3.83 34.98 2.10
CA TRP A 61 4.74 33.84 2.09
C TRP A 61 3.94 32.56 2.35
N ALA A 62 4.10 31.56 1.48
CA ALA A 62 3.70 30.19 1.74
C ALA A 62 4.93 29.40 2.21
N ASP A 63 4.74 28.44 3.11
CA ASP A 63 5.86 27.64 3.62
C ASP A 63 6.53 26.79 2.54
N TYR A 64 5.73 26.25 1.62
CA TYR A 64 6.20 25.48 0.47
C TYR A 64 5.40 25.83 -0.78
N ALA A 65 6.11 26.01 -1.90
CA ALA A 65 5.53 25.95 -3.23
C ALA A 65 6.03 24.70 -3.96
N LEU A 66 5.10 23.86 -4.40
CA LEU A 66 5.36 22.64 -5.17
C LEU A 66 5.32 22.99 -6.66
N LEU A 67 6.46 22.89 -7.34
CA LEU A 67 6.66 23.43 -8.69
C LEU A 67 6.41 22.40 -9.78
N ARG A 68 5.76 22.85 -10.86
CA ARG A 68 5.71 22.11 -12.12
C ARG A 68 7.02 22.20 -12.87
N SER A 69 7.14 21.43 -13.95
CA SER A 69 8.25 21.50 -14.90
C SER A 69 8.41 22.88 -15.56
N ASP A 70 7.35 23.70 -15.62
CA ASP A 70 7.39 25.08 -16.11
C ASP A 70 7.74 26.11 -15.01
N SER A 71 8.19 25.65 -13.84
CA SER A 71 8.53 26.45 -12.66
C SER A 71 7.40 27.26 -12.06
N LYS A 72 6.14 26.99 -12.46
CA LYS A 72 4.97 27.57 -11.78
C LYS A 72 4.50 26.68 -10.63
N PRO A 73 3.99 27.27 -9.54
CA PRO A 73 3.44 26.49 -8.44
C PRO A 73 2.19 25.73 -8.88
N ALA A 74 2.21 24.40 -8.78
CA ALA A 74 1.01 23.57 -8.86
C ALA A 74 0.19 23.70 -7.58
N ALA A 75 0.88 23.64 -6.44
CA ALA A 75 0.29 23.76 -5.12
C ALA A 75 1.13 24.62 -4.19
N THR A 76 0.49 25.27 -3.24
CA THR A 76 1.14 25.86 -2.07
C THR A 76 0.72 25.11 -0.82
N ILE A 77 1.66 24.79 0.06
CA ILE A 77 1.41 24.13 1.34
C ILE A 77 1.78 25.09 2.48
N GLU A 78 0.84 25.29 3.39
CA GLU A 78 1.02 26.03 4.63
C GLU A 78 1.19 25.05 5.79
N ALA A 79 2.27 25.19 6.53
CA ALA A 79 2.58 24.37 7.68
C ALA A 79 2.13 25.06 8.97
N LYS A 80 1.81 24.23 9.97
CA LYS A 80 1.59 24.64 11.35
C LYS A 80 2.35 23.70 12.27
N LYS A 81 2.54 24.12 13.51
CA LYS A 81 3.09 23.21 14.53
C LYS A 81 2.10 22.09 14.83
N LEU A 82 2.62 20.91 15.14
CA LEU A 82 1.81 19.73 15.47
C LEU A 82 0.70 20.06 16.48
N GLY A 83 -0.51 19.56 16.23
CA GLY A 83 -1.68 19.73 17.08
C GLY A 83 -2.34 21.11 17.01
N GLU A 84 -1.86 22.03 16.17
CA GLU A 84 -2.54 23.30 15.92
C GLU A 84 -3.75 23.10 15.00
N SER A 85 -4.86 23.77 15.32
CA SER A 85 -6.08 23.65 14.52
C SER A 85 -5.92 24.29 13.14
N LEU A 86 -6.13 23.50 12.09
CA LEU A 86 -6.09 23.98 10.70
C LEU A 86 -7.33 24.80 10.31
N ALA A 87 -8.45 24.63 11.02
CA ALA A 87 -9.75 25.16 10.63
C ALA A 87 -9.77 26.70 10.48
N SER A 88 -9.09 27.42 11.37
CA SER A 88 -8.99 28.88 11.32
C SER A 88 -8.16 29.42 10.16
N HIS A 89 -7.33 28.57 9.55
CA HIS A 89 -6.38 28.96 8.50
C HIS A 89 -6.90 28.69 7.08
N ARG A 90 -7.88 27.78 6.92
CA ARG A 90 -8.43 27.35 5.62
C ARG A 90 -8.86 28.49 4.70
N MET A 91 -9.75 29.36 5.19
CA MET A 91 -10.31 30.44 4.37
C MET A 91 -9.24 31.45 3.97
N GLN A 92 -8.30 31.70 4.88
CA GLN A 92 -7.19 32.59 4.64
C GLN A 92 -6.31 32.04 3.51
N MET A 93 -5.79 30.82 3.65
CA MET A 93 -4.98 30.14 2.65
C MET A 93 -5.66 30.10 1.26
N LEU A 94 -6.95 29.77 1.19
CA LEU A 94 -7.70 29.73 -0.07
C LEU A 94 -7.79 31.08 -0.77
N ASN A 95 -8.09 32.15 -0.02
CA ASN A 95 -8.20 33.50 -0.59
C ASN A 95 -6.88 33.96 -1.21
N TYR A 96 -5.75 33.66 -0.55
CA TYR A 96 -4.42 34.01 -1.07
C TYR A 96 -4.02 33.18 -2.27
N SER A 97 -4.29 31.87 -2.25
CA SER A 97 -4.00 30.98 -3.37
C SER A 97 -4.80 31.37 -4.61
N ASN A 98 -6.08 31.76 -4.41
CA ASN A 98 -6.95 32.27 -5.47
C ASN A 98 -6.42 33.56 -6.09
N ALA A 99 -6.00 34.53 -5.26
CA ALA A 99 -5.39 35.77 -5.73
C ALA A 99 -4.06 35.55 -6.48
N SER A 100 -3.39 34.45 -6.17
CA SER A 100 -2.07 34.09 -6.69
C SER A 100 -2.10 33.22 -7.96
N GLY A 101 -3.28 32.76 -8.37
CA GLY A 101 -3.40 31.89 -9.54
C GLY A 101 -2.94 30.44 -9.31
N VAL A 102 -2.77 30.01 -8.06
CA VAL A 102 -2.35 28.63 -7.73
C VAL A 102 -3.56 27.72 -7.70
N GLU A 103 -3.49 26.57 -8.39
CA GLU A 103 -4.61 25.66 -8.57
C GLU A 103 -4.99 24.90 -7.28
N TYR A 104 -3.97 24.53 -6.49
CA TYR A 104 -4.14 23.74 -5.28
C TYR A 104 -3.54 24.42 -4.07
N ALA A 105 -4.21 24.28 -2.92
CA ALA A 105 -3.75 24.85 -1.66
C ALA A 105 -3.90 23.84 -0.54
N GLY A 106 -2.83 23.61 0.22
CA GLY A 106 -2.80 22.62 1.29
C GLY A 106 -2.44 23.21 2.65
N LEU A 107 -2.93 22.56 3.70
CA LEU A 107 -2.69 22.88 5.10
C LEU A 107 -2.28 21.62 5.84
N THR A 108 -1.28 21.71 6.69
CA THR A 108 -0.87 20.58 7.52
C THR A 108 -0.19 21.00 8.82
N ASP A 109 -0.37 20.19 9.87
CA ASP A 109 0.41 20.26 11.11
C ASP A 109 1.36 19.05 11.25
N GLY A 110 1.62 18.34 10.13
CA GLY A 110 2.39 17.11 10.07
C GLY A 110 1.58 15.84 10.34
N ASP A 111 0.52 15.89 11.14
CA ASP A 111 -0.39 14.75 11.38
C ASP A 111 -1.63 14.84 10.51
N HIS A 112 -2.30 15.98 10.48
CA HIS A 112 -3.42 16.24 9.59
C HIS A 112 -2.94 16.88 8.29
N TRP A 113 -3.44 16.38 7.16
CA TRP A 113 -3.17 16.93 5.83
C TRP A 113 -4.47 17.20 5.10
N GLU A 114 -4.63 18.45 4.67
CA GLU A 114 -5.75 18.88 3.84
C GLU A 114 -5.22 19.46 2.52
N LEU A 115 -5.90 19.16 1.41
CA LEU A 115 -5.62 19.76 0.10
C LEU A 115 -6.93 20.17 -0.55
N TYR A 116 -6.93 21.36 -1.16
CA TYR A 116 -8.13 21.97 -1.74
C TYR A 116 -7.91 22.38 -3.20
N GLU A 117 -8.94 22.18 -4.02
CA GLU A 117 -9.09 22.80 -5.34
C GLU A 117 -9.51 24.27 -5.18
N VAL A 118 -8.62 25.20 -5.53
CA VAL A 118 -8.82 26.63 -5.26
C VAL A 118 -9.96 27.20 -6.12
N PHE A 119 -9.97 26.88 -7.41
CA PHE A 119 -10.88 27.46 -8.40
C PHE A 119 -12.21 26.72 -8.56
N LYS A 120 -12.41 25.61 -7.85
CA LYS A 120 -13.64 24.81 -7.97
C LYS A 120 -14.84 25.60 -7.45
N PRO A 121 -15.91 25.81 -8.25
CA PRO A 121 -17.07 26.62 -7.86
C PRO A 121 -18.04 25.82 -6.96
N ALA A 122 -17.56 25.42 -5.79
CA ALA A 122 -18.28 24.56 -4.84
C ALA A 122 -18.16 25.06 -3.40
N ARG A 123 -18.86 24.42 -2.45
CA ARG A 123 -18.66 24.67 -1.00
C ARG A 123 -17.27 24.20 -0.56
N LEU A 124 -16.77 24.72 0.57
CA LEU A 124 -15.43 24.44 1.06
C LEU A 124 -15.15 22.94 1.19
N GLU A 125 -16.13 22.20 1.71
CA GLU A 125 -16.05 20.76 1.93
C GLU A 125 -15.90 19.99 0.62
N GLU A 126 -16.58 20.44 -0.44
CA GLU A 126 -16.57 19.84 -1.77
C GLU A 126 -15.30 20.19 -2.57
N ARG A 127 -14.57 21.24 -2.15
CA ARG A 127 -13.25 21.60 -2.70
C ARG A 127 -12.12 20.78 -2.11
N ARG A 128 -12.34 20.13 -0.96
CA ARG A 128 -11.30 19.36 -0.26
C ARG A 128 -11.13 18.00 -0.94
N ILE A 129 -9.93 17.75 -1.46
CA ILE A 129 -9.57 16.54 -2.19
C ILE A 129 -8.64 15.61 -1.40
N VAL A 130 -8.03 16.10 -0.33
CA VAL A 130 -7.29 15.32 0.67
C VAL A 130 -7.77 15.74 2.06
N ASP A 131 -8.01 14.77 2.93
CA ASP A 131 -8.32 14.94 4.36
C ASP A 131 -7.88 13.69 5.12
N VAL A 132 -6.62 13.68 5.58
CA VAL A 132 -6.01 12.50 6.17
C VAL A 132 -5.35 12.82 7.50
N SER A 133 -5.46 11.90 8.46
CA SER A 133 -4.71 11.87 9.72
C SER A 133 -3.64 10.80 9.64
N ILE A 134 -2.38 11.14 9.86
CA ILE A 134 -1.27 10.18 9.83
C ILE A 134 -1.42 9.17 10.96
N VAL A 135 -1.83 9.60 12.16
CA VAL A 135 -1.95 8.72 13.33
C VAL A 135 -3.26 7.95 13.39
N ASP A 136 -4.38 8.54 12.98
CA ASP A 136 -5.71 7.94 13.21
C ASP A 136 -6.17 6.99 12.10
N MET A 137 -5.37 6.80 11.06
CA MET A 137 -5.73 6.00 9.89
C MET A 137 -4.73 4.88 9.60
N GLN A 138 -5.17 3.86 8.85
CA GLN A 138 -4.29 2.77 8.44
C GLN A 138 -3.35 3.24 7.33
N THR A 139 -2.09 2.79 7.37
CA THR A 139 -1.00 3.24 6.49
C THR A 139 -1.36 3.20 5.01
N HIS A 140 -1.99 2.12 4.55
CA HIS A 140 -2.37 1.99 3.14
C HIS A 140 -3.50 2.96 2.73
N GLN A 141 -4.44 3.26 3.63
CA GLN A 141 -5.49 4.24 3.39
C GLN A 141 -4.90 5.65 3.28
N ILE A 142 -3.94 5.96 4.14
CA ILE A 142 -3.19 7.22 4.11
C ILE A 142 -2.48 7.37 2.76
N ALA A 143 -1.74 6.33 2.34
CA ALA A 143 -1.02 6.34 1.07
C ALA A 143 -1.95 6.60 -0.13
N LEU A 144 -3.12 5.95 -0.16
CA LEU A 144 -4.12 6.16 -1.22
C LEU A 144 -4.70 7.59 -1.20
N GLN A 145 -5.01 8.13 -0.02
CA GLN A 145 -5.55 9.47 0.10
C GLN A 145 -4.53 10.57 -0.22
N LEU A 146 -3.23 10.29 -0.09
CA LEU A 146 -2.16 11.22 -0.46
C LEU A 146 -1.81 11.21 -1.96
N LEU A 147 -2.36 10.30 -2.76
CA LEU A 147 -2.14 10.26 -4.22
C LEU A 147 -2.40 11.58 -4.96
N PRO A 148 -3.40 12.42 -4.60
CA PRO A 148 -3.59 13.73 -5.24
C PRO A 148 -2.38 14.66 -5.06
N LEU A 149 -1.64 14.50 -3.97
CA LEU A 149 -0.44 15.26 -3.65
C LEU A 149 0.83 14.65 -4.26
N TRP A 150 0.78 13.42 -4.78
CA TRP A 150 1.93 12.78 -5.40
C TRP A 150 2.41 13.57 -6.63
N ARG A 151 3.72 13.82 -6.71
CA ARG A 151 4.29 14.73 -7.72
C ARG A 151 3.90 14.37 -9.15
N ILE A 152 3.99 13.09 -9.53
CA ILE A 152 3.66 12.64 -10.89
C ILE A 152 2.19 12.94 -11.22
N ASN A 153 1.30 12.76 -10.24
CA ASN A 153 -0.12 13.03 -10.40
C ASN A 153 -0.40 14.53 -10.55
N MET A 154 0.19 15.35 -9.68
CA MET A 154 -0.03 16.80 -9.68
C MET A 154 0.66 17.52 -10.86
N ALA A 155 1.82 17.03 -11.32
CA ALA A 155 2.54 17.57 -12.47
C ALA A 155 1.74 17.50 -13.78
N SER A 156 0.77 16.59 -13.89
CA SER A 156 -0.04 16.37 -15.10
C SER A 156 -1.02 17.50 -15.46
N GLY A 157 -1.26 18.46 -14.56
CA GLY A 157 -2.27 19.52 -14.78
C GLY A 157 -3.61 19.25 -14.12
N GLN A 158 -3.92 17.99 -13.80
CA GLN A 158 -5.20 17.54 -13.23
C GLN A 158 -4.92 16.36 -12.27
N PRO A 159 -4.65 16.59 -10.97
CA PRO A 159 -4.41 15.52 -10.02
C PRO A 159 -5.66 14.64 -9.92
N VAL A 160 -5.49 13.37 -10.22
CA VAL A 160 -6.53 12.36 -10.07
C VAL A 160 -6.79 12.15 -8.58
N VAL A 161 -8.00 12.45 -8.16
CA VAL A 161 -8.44 12.24 -6.77
C VAL A 161 -8.78 10.76 -6.59
N ALA A 162 -8.29 10.10 -5.53
CA ALA A 162 -8.56 8.67 -5.32
C ALA A 162 -10.07 8.34 -5.26
N TRP A 163 -10.90 9.27 -4.77
CA TRP A 163 -12.36 9.11 -4.80
C TRP A 163 -12.94 9.21 -6.21
N ASN A 164 -12.35 10.05 -7.08
CA ASN A 164 -12.69 10.05 -8.49
C ASN A 164 -12.22 8.75 -9.14
N LEU A 165 -11.06 8.19 -8.79
CA LEU A 165 -10.66 6.85 -9.25
C LEU A 165 -11.70 5.80 -8.85
N ILE A 166 -12.18 5.76 -7.61
CA ILE A 166 -13.21 4.80 -7.16
C ILE A 166 -14.60 5.07 -7.79
N ALA A 167 -14.96 6.34 -8.00
CA ALA A 167 -16.26 6.74 -8.58
C ALA A 167 -16.30 6.72 -10.11
N THR A 168 -15.15 6.92 -10.77
CA THR A 168 -14.97 6.80 -12.22
C THR A 168 -14.45 5.43 -12.62
N MET A 169 -13.93 4.59 -11.71
CA MET A 169 -13.56 3.20 -12.01
C MET A 169 -14.70 2.46 -12.71
N PRO A 170 -15.98 2.56 -12.30
CA PRO A 170 -17.07 1.93 -13.04
C PRO A 170 -17.25 2.48 -14.46
N ALA A 171 -17.00 3.77 -14.69
CA ALA A 171 -17.19 4.44 -15.98
C ALA A 171 -15.97 4.27 -16.92
N ILE A 172 -14.77 4.37 -16.37
CA ILE A 172 -13.49 4.14 -17.04
C ILE A 172 -13.33 2.65 -17.34
N GLU A 173 -13.71 1.74 -16.43
CA GLU A 173 -13.80 0.31 -16.74
C GLU A 173 -14.83 0.04 -17.83
N ALA A 174 -15.97 0.75 -17.85
CA ALA A 174 -16.98 0.60 -18.89
C ALA A 174 -16.55 1.15 -20.27
N GLU A 175 -15.74 2.20 -20.32
CA GLU A 175 -15.20 2.77 -21.57
C GLU A 175 -13.93 2.05 -22.05
N LEU A 176 -13.06 1.62 -21.13
CA LEU A 176 -11.82 0.89 -21.46
C LEU A 176 -12.09 -0.59 -21.75
N ASN A 177 -13.06 -1.26 -21.11
CA ASN A 177 -13.37 -2.67 -21.39
C ASN A 177 -13.62 -2.98 -22.86
N PRO A 178 -14.45 -2.23 -23.61
CA PRO A 178 -14.67 -2.52 -25.02
C PRO A 178 -13.42 -2.26 -25.89
N LEU A 179 -12.64 -1.21 -25.59
CA LEU A 179 -11.39 -0.90 -26.31
C LEU A 179 -10.27 -1.91 -26.04
N VAL A 180 -10.17 -2.39 -24.80
CA VAL A 180 -9.24 -3.44 -24.39
C VAL A 180 -9.69 -4.79 -24.95
N ALA A 181 -10.99 -5.12 -24.91
CA ALA A 181 -11.55 -6.34 -25.49
C ALA A 181 -11.48 -6.40 -27.02
N GLU A 182 -11.45 -5.26 -27.70
CA GLU A 182 -11.23 -5.19 -29.16
C GLU A 182 -9.74 -5.35 -29.54
N LEU A 183 -8.83 -4.98 -28.64
CA LEU A 183 -7.38 -5.17 -28.78
C LEU A 183 -6.89 -6.54 -28.28
N THR A 184 -7.62 -7.18 -27.37
CA THR A 184 -7.35 -8.52 -26.87
C THR A 184 -8.47 -9.45 -27.34
N LEU A 185 -8.26 -10.14 -28.45
CA LEU A 185 -9.07 -11.30 -28.79
C LEU A 185 -8.96 -12.35 -27.67
N GLU A 186 -9.89 -12.34 -26.71
CA GLU A 186 -10.34 -13.47 -25.86
C GLU A 186 -11.66 -13.11 -25.11
N PRO A 187 -12.52 -14.11 -24.75
CA PRO A 187 -13.94 -13.91 -24.44
C PRO A 187 -14.23 -13.45 -22.99
N PRO A 188 -15.47 -12.97 -22.67
CA PRO A 188 -15.72 -12.09 -21.53
C PRO A 188 -15.85 -12.84 -20.18
N SER A 189 -15.09 -12.37 -19.18
CA SER A 189 -15.24 -12.76 -17.77
C SER A 189 -16.42 -12.02 -17.13
N ALA A 190 -17.61 -12.64 -17.21
CA ALA A 190 -18.72 -12.33 -16.32
C ALA A 190 -18.43 -12.85 -14.91
N ALA A 191 -18.99 -12.17 -13.89
CA ALA A 191 -18.96 -12.55 -12.49
C ALA A 191 -19.05 -14.08 -12.26
N ILE A 192 -17.99 -14.67 -11.70
CA ILE A 192 -17.99 -16.09 -11.34
C ILE A 192 -18.72 -16.24 -10.00
N SER A 193 -20.02 -16.52 -10.08
CA SER A 193 -20.67 -17.43 -9.12
C SER A 193 -19.79 -18.68 -8.95
N PRO A 194 -19.74 -19.32 -7.77
CA PRO A 194 -18.79 -20.40 -7.46
C PRO A 194 -18.78 -21.43 -8.59
N ALA A 195 -17.73 -21.41 -9.42
CA ALA A 195 -17.53 -22.42 -10.42
C ALA A 195 -17.32 -23.73 -9.65
N MET A 196 -18.19 -24.71 -9.88
CA MET A 196 -18.10 -26.04 -9.29
C MET A 196 -16.63 -26.50 -9.28
N GLY A 197 -16.07 -26.60 -8.08
CA GLY A 197 -14.75 -27.15 -7.84
C GLY A 197 -13.60 -26.18 -7.53
N TRP A 198 -13.77 -24.85 -7.50
CA TRP A 198 -12.72 -23.95 -7.00
C TRP A 198 -13.14 -23.22 -5.72
N ALA A 199 -12.30 -23.29 -4.69
CA ALA A 199 -12.49 -22.64 -3.39
C ALA A 199 -11.32 -21.70 -3.07
N ALA A 200 -11.60 -20.52 -2.51
CA ALA A 200 -10.55 -19.63 -2.02
C ALA A 200 -9.80 -20.31 -0.86
N LEU A 201 -8.47 -20.20 -0.84
CA LEU A 201 -7.66 -20.80 0.22
C LEU A 201 -8.07 -20.23 1.58
N SER A 202 -8.33 -18.93 1.70
CA SER A 202 -8.79 -18.28 2.94
C SER A 202 -9.99 -18.98 3.59
N SER A 203 -11.01 -19.37 2.81
CA SER A 203 -12.21 -20.05 3.29
C SER A 203 -12.11 -21.58 3.28
N PHE A 204 -11.05 -22.15 2.70
CA PHE A 204 -10.83 -23.60 2.65
C PHE A 204 -10.40 -24.15 4.03
N ASN A 205 -11.23 -25.02 4.59
CA ASN A 205 -11.03 -25.70 5.88
C ASN A 205 -11.37 -27.19 5.75
N PRO A 206 -10.42 -28.06 5.37
CA PRO A 206 -10.69 -29.47 5.13
C PRO A 206 -10.93 -30.23 6.43
N ILE A 207 -11.87 -31.19 6.38
CA ILE A 207 -12.12 -32.13 7.48
C ILE A 207 -11.06 -33.25 7.51
N PRO A 208 -10.76 -33.84 8.69
CA PRO A 208 -9.89 -35.00 8.77
C PRO A 208 -10.33 -36.12 7.81
N GLY A 209 -9.38 -36.62 7.01
CA GLY A 209 -9.65 -37.65 6.00
C GLY A 209 -10.08 -37.12 4.63
N ALA A 210 -10.20 -35.79 4.44
CA ALA A 210 -10.41 -35.19 3.14
C ALA A 210 -9.26 -35.47 2.16
N ASN A 211 -9.60 -35.56 0.88
CA ASN A 211 -8.61 -35.61 -0.19
C ASN A 211 -7.94 -34.23 -0.36
N PRO A 212 -6.66 -34.20 -0.76
CA PRO A 212 -6.00 -32.96 -1.13
C PRO A 212 -6.69 -32.32 -2.33
N PRO A 213 -6.64 -30.98 -2.47
CA PRO A 213 -7.03 -30.34 -3.71
C PRO A 213 -6.16 -30.84 -4.86
N THR A 214 -6.69 -30.82 -6.08
CA THR A 214 -5.99 -31.29 -7.28
C THR A 214 -5.10 -30.22 -7.91
N SER A 215 -5.46 -28.95 -7.72
CA SER A 215 -4.73 -27.81 -8.26
C SER A 215 -4.70 -26.63 -7.29
N LEU A 216 -3.66 -25.80 -7.43
CA LEU A 216 -3.46 -24.54 -6.72
C LEU A 216 -3.27 -23.44 -7.77
N ARG A 217 -4.04 -22.35 -7.69
CA ARG A 217 -3.94 -21.19 -8.59
C ARG A 217 -3.53 -19.94 -7.81
N PHE A 218 -2.51 -19.26 -8.30
CA PHE A 218 -1.96 -18.02 -7.75
C PHE A 218 -2.60 -16.76 -8.37
N PRO A 219 -2.37 -15.56 -7.80
CA PRO A 219 -3.02 -14.32 -8.24
C PRO A 219 -2.67 -13.89 -9.68
N ASP A 220 -1.51 -14.30 -10.18
CA ASP A 220 -1.04 -14.10 -11.55
C ASP A 220 -1.67 -15.09 -12.56
N GLY A 221 -2.54 -16.00 -12.09
CA GLY A 221 -3.18 -17.04 -12.89
C GLY A 221 -2.35 -18.33 -13.01
N ASP A 222 -1.12 -18.36 -12.51
CA ASP A 222 -0.27 -19.54 -12.53
C ASP A 222 -0.94 -20.67 -11.75
N THR A 223 -1.15 -21.80 -12.42
CA THR A 223 -1.85 -22.95 -11.87
C THR A 223 -0.89 -24.13 -11.77
N ARG A 224 -0.71 -24.64 -10.56
CA ARG A 224 0.18 -25.75 -10.22
C ARG A 224 -0.62 -26.97 -9.80
N GLU A 225 -0.16 -28.14 -10.23
CA GLU A 225 -0.73 -29.43 -9.84
C GLU A 225 -0.39 -29.75 -8.38
N VAL A 226 -1.38 -30.20 -7.62
CA VAL A 226 -1.25 -30.60 -6.21
C VAL A 226 -1.45 -32.11 -6.10
N LYS A 227 -0.34 -32.85 -6.12
CA LYS A 227 -0.36 -34.33 -6.08
C LYS A 227 -0.70 -34.89 -4.70
N ASN A 228 -0.42 -34.13 -3.65
CA ASN A 228 -0.73 -34.45 -2.27
C ASN A 228 -0.71 -33.17 -1.42
N TRP A 229 -1.18 -33.24 -0.17
CA TRP A 229 -1.29 -32.09 0.73
C TRP A 229 -0.01 -31.24 0.85
N ARG A 230 1.16 -31.87 0.75
CA ARG A 230 2.46 -31.19 0.86
C ARG A 230 2.80 -30.33 -0.34
N TYR A 231 2.27 -30.65 -1.53
CA TYR A 231 2.51 -29.84 -2.71
C TYR A 231 1.93 -28.43 -2.56
N LEU A 232 0.93 -28.22 -1.69
CA LEU A 232 0.47 -26.87 -1.37
C LEU A 232 1.61 -25.99 -0.88
N VAL A 233 2.36 -26.43 0.15
CA VAL A 233 3.46 -25.63 0.69
C VAL A 233 4.64 -25.59 -0.29
N VAL A 234 4.96 -26.72 -0.94
CA VAL A 234 6.10 -26.79 -1.89
C VAL A 234 5.91 -25.85 -3.08
N GLU A 235 4.75 -25.90 -3.73
CA GLU A 235 4.48 -25.09 -4.91
C GLU A 235 4.30 -23.61 -4.53
N THR A 236 3.73 -23.31 -3.35
CA THR A 236 3.73 -21.94 -2.82
C THR A 236 5.13 -21.41 -2.57
N VAL A 237 6.04 -22.17 -1.95
CA VAL A 237 7.43 -21.74 -1.74
C VAL A 237 8.14 -21.49 -3.07
N LYS A 238 7.95 -22.37 -4.07
CA LYS A 238 8.54 -22.18 -5.41
C LYS A 238 8.03 -20.91 -6.07
N TRP A 239 6.72 -20.70 -6.06
CA TRP A 239 6.10 -19.53 -6.68
C TRP A 239 6.53 -18.23 -6.00
N LEU A 240 6.55 -18.20 -4.66
CA LEU A 240 7.04 -17.04 -3.91
C LEU A 240 8.52 -16.76 -4.20
N TRP A 241 9.35 -17.80 -4.30
CA TRP A 241 10.77 -17.65 -4.60
C TRP A 241 11.02 -17.15 -6.03
N SER A 242 10.30 -17.66 -7.02
CA SER A 242 10.44 -17.21 -8.42
C SER A 242 9.98 -15.78 -8.65
N ASN A 243 9.09 -15.27 -7.79
CA ASN A 243 8.61 -13.89 -7.82
C ASN A 243 9.36 -12.98 -6.85
N GLU A 244 10.46 -13.44 -6.25
CA GLU A 244 11.28 -12.68 -5.28
C GLU A 244 10.53 -12.23 -4.01
N LEU A 245 9.36 -12.82 -3.73
CA LEU A 245 8.54 -12.55 -2.55
C LEU A 245 9.03 -13.30 -1.31
N LEU A 246 9.73 -14.41 -1.50
CA LEU A 246 10.41 -15.17 -0.45
C LEU A 246 11.90 -15.25 -0.79
N THR A 247 12.75 -14.83 0.14
CA THR A 247 14.21 -14.71 -0.03
C THR A 247 14.95 -15.20 1.22
N GLU A 248 16.28 -15.31 1.17
CA GLU A 248 17.05 -15.69 2.36
C GLU A 248 16.96 -14.67 3.51
N SER A 249 16.64 -13.40 3.22
CA SER A 249 16.54 -12.35 4.24
C SER A 249 15.21 -12.36 4.99
N ASN A 250 14.16 -13.00 4.45
CA ASN A 250 12.83 -13.05 5.08
C ASN A 250 12.43 -14.46 5.58
N VAL A 251 13.39 -15.37 5.68
CA VAL A 251 13.28 -16.66 6.39
C VAL A 251 14.04 -16.59 7.73
N PRO A 252 13.68 -17.39 8.76
CA PRO A 252 12.69 -18.47 8.77
C PRO A 252 11.24 -17.99 8.89
N VAL A 253 10.35 -18.65 8.16
CA VAL A 253 8.89 -18.46 8.28
C VAL A 253 8.40 -19.27 9.48
N ARG A 254 7.61 -18.65 10.36
CA ARG A 254 7.09 -19.28 11.59
C ARG A 254 5.70 -19.84 11.38
N TYR A 255 5.35 -20.91 12.09
CA TYR A 255 3.95 -21.39 12.14
C TYR A 255 3.00 -20.43 12.86
N SER A 256 3.56 -19.65 13.79
CA SER A 256 2.84 -18.69 14.61
C SER A 256 3.86 -17.73 15.22
N PRO A 257 3.51 -16.44 15.42
CA PRO A 257 4.43 -15.45 15.97
C PRO A 257 5.12 -15.89 17.28
N ASN A 258 4.36 -16.60 18.14
CA ASN A 258 4.77 -16.95 19.49
C ASN A 258 5.48 -18.29 19.63
N ARG A 259 5.66 -19.07 18.54
CA ARG A 259 6.31 -20.38 18.60
C ARG A 259 7.68 -20.32 17.92
N LYS A 260 8.70 -20.91 18.56
CA LYS A 260 10.03 -21.12 17.97
C LYS A 260 10.05 -22.23 16.90
N ARG A 261 8.90 -22.57 16.30
CA ARG A 261 8.75 -23.59 15.28
C ARG A 261 8.58 -22.92 13.91
N PHE A 262 9.39 -23.36 12.97
CA PHE A 262 9.48 -22.79 11.63
C PHE A 262 8.83 -23.72 10.62
N SER A 263 8.10 -23.15 9.67
CA SER A 263 7.50 -23.84 8.53
C SER A 263 8.45 -23.92 7.33
N VAL A 264 9.25 -22.87 7.13
CA VAL A 264 10.25 -22.75 6.07
C VAL A 264 11.54 -22.17 6.65
N ASN A 265 12.69 -22.75 6.33
CA ASN A 265 14.00 -22.23 6.75
C ASN A 265 15.12 -22.68 5.78
N VAL A 266 16.25 -21.98 5.73
CA VAL A 266 17.44 -22.35 4.94
C VAL A 266 18.11 -23.62 5.46
N GLU A 267 17.99 -23.89 6.75
CA GLU A 267 18.42 -25.12 7.38
C GLU A 267 17.21 -25.85 7.97
N PRO A 268 17.17 -27.20 7.92
CA PRO A 268 16.06 -27.99 8.44
C PRO A 268 16.08 -28.07 9.99
N VAL A 269 16.12 -26.92 10.64
CA VAL A 269 16.17 -26.74 12.10
C VAL A 269 15.24 -25.61 12.54
N HIS A 270 14.63 -25.77 13.70
CA HIS A 270 13.82 -24.76 14.37
C HIS A 270 14.69 -23.80 15.20
N GLY A 271 14.09 -22.71 15.69
CA GLY A 271 14.79 -21.72 16.53
C GLY A 271 15.24 -22.25 17.89
N THR A 272 14.85 -23.47 18.26
CA THR A 272 15.34 -24.20 19.45
C THR A 272 16.56 -25.08 19.14
N GLY A 273 16.98 -25.19 17.88
CA GLY A 273 17.98 -26.16 17.42
C GLY A 273 17.44 -27.57 17.15
N ALA A 274 16.16 -27.83 17.43
CA ALA A 274 15.52 -29.09 17.08
C ALA A 274 15.41 -29.22 15.55
N LYS A 275 15.70 -30.41 15.00
CA LYS A 275 15.56 -30.68 13.57
C LYS A 275 14.08 -30.65 13.14
N PHE A 276 13.83 -30.21 11.92
CA PHE A 276 12.53 -30.32 11.25
C PHE A 276 12.10 -31.78 11.21
N PHE A 277 10.81 -32.02 11.35
CA PHE A 277 10.26 -33.35 11.17
C PHE A 277 10.15 -33.68 9.67
N SER A 278 10.82 -34.75 9.23
CA SER A 278 10.86 -35.21 7.82
C SER A 278 11.17 -34.06 6.83
N PRO A 279 12.35 -33.42 6.92
CA PRO A 279 12.64 -32.21 6.18
C PRO A 279 12.67 -32.44 4.67
N VAL A 280 12.32 -31.39 3.93
CA VAL A 280 12.11 -31.44 2.49
C VAL A 280 12.84 -30.28 1.88
N ARG A 281 13.85 -30.57 1.07
CA ARG A 281 14.44 -29.54 0.24
C ARG A 281 13.50 -29.19 -0.90
N VAL A 282 13.14 -27.92 -1.04
CA VAL A 282 12.34 -27.43 -2.16
C VAL A 282 13.26 -27.28 -3.37
N SER A 283 12.93 -27.98 -4.45
CA SER A 283 13.76 -27.94 -5.67
C SER A 283 13.77 -26.54 -6.27
N GLY A 284 14.96 -26.05 -6.65
CA GLY A 284 15.14 -24.71 -7.22
C GLY A 284 15.34 -23.59 -6.19
N THR A 285 15.34 -23.92 -4.89
CA THR A 285 15.56 -22.95 -3.81
C THR A 285 16.57 -23.52 -2.77
N PRO A 286 17.18 -22.67 -1.93
CA PRO A 286 17.97 -23.14 -0.78
C PRO A 286 17.11 -23.59 0.40
N LEU A 287 15.78 -23.55 0.28
CA LEU A 287 14.86 -23.65 1.40
C LEU A 287 14.41 -25.08 1.70
N PHE A 288 14.19 -25.32 2.99
CA PHE A 288 13.61 -26.54 3.53
C PHE A 288 12.24 -26.26 4.13
N ILE A 289 11.32 -27.22 3.98
CA ILE A 289 10.03 -27.23 4.68
C ILE A 289 9.89 -28.50 5.52
N GLU A 290 9.01 -28.49 6.52
CA GLU A 290 8.62 -29.72 7.22
C GLU A 290 7.74 -30.59 6.34
N GLY A 291 8.11 -31.86 6.20
CA GLY A 291 7.57 -32.72 5.14
C GLY A 291 6.38 -33.58 5.52
N GLN A 292 6.01 -33.61 6.79
CA GLN A 292 4.81 -34.32 7.25
C GLN A 292 3.66 -33.33 7.43
N GLY A 293 2.52 -33.68 6.83
CA GLY A 293 1.24 -33.09 7.17
C GLY A 293 0.11 -33.53 6.24
N GLY A 294 -1.12 -33.23 6.64
CA GLY A 294 -2.34 -33.48 5.88
C GLY A 294 -3.22 -32.23 5.85
N VAL A 295 -4.38 -32.32 6.48
CA VAL A 295 -5.43 -31.28 6.47
C VAL A 295 -5.03 -29.98 7.17
N GLU A 296 -3.93 -29.95 7.91
CA GLU A 296 -3.36 -28.75 8.52
C GLU A 296 -2.48 -27.93 7.57
N LEU A 297 -2.05 -28.51 6.44
CA LEU A 297 -1.14 -27.86 5.51
C LEU A 297 -1.73 -26.62 4.83
N PRO A 298 -3.03 -26.52 4.49
CA PRO A 298 -3.63 -25.27 4.04
C PRO A 298 -3.45 -24.12 5.02
N GLY A 299 -3.55 -24.38 6.33
CA GLY A 299 -3.30 -23.37 7.36
C GLY A 299 -1.85 -22.87 7.35
N ARG A 300 -0.89 -23.77 7.12
CA ARG A 300 0.52 -23.40 6.98
C ARG A 300 0.78 -22.60 5.71
N THR A 301 0.10 -22.94 4.62
CA THR A 301 0.16 -22.18 3.35
C THR A 301 -0.39 -20.77 3.54
N LYS A 302 -1.50 -20.58 4.28
CA LYS A 302 -2.03 -19.25 4.63
C LYS A 302 -0.98 -18.41 5.36
N THR A 303 -0.40 -18.95 6.44
CA THR A 303 0.63 -18.24 7.22
C THR A 303 1.87 -17.91 6.38
N LEU A 304 2.27 -18.78 5.45
CA LEU A 304 3.38 -18.51 4.54
C LEU A 304 3.06 -17.36 3.57
N LEU A 305 1.87 -17.34 2.98
CA LEU A 305 1.42 -16.27 2.09
C LEU A 305 1.32 -14.93 2.83
N GLU A 306 0.70 -14.93 4.01
CA GLU A 306 0.57 -13.75 4.87
C GLU A 306 1.94 -13.20 5.28
N HIS A 307 2.90 -14.07 5.61
CA HIS A 307 4.29 -13.67 5.93
C HIS A 307 4.96 -12.94 4.76
N CYS A 308 4.57 -13.25 3.53
CA CYS A 308 5.09 -12.61 2.31
C CYS A 308 4.16 -11.51 1.77
N GLY A 309 3.14 -11.08 2.54
CA GLY A 309 2.23 -10.01 2.16
C GLY A 309 1.16 -10.38 1.12
N ILE A 310 0.93 -11.67 0.85
CA ILE A 310 -0.07 -12.15 -0.12
C ILE A 310 -1.36 -12.53 0.61
N ASP A 311 -2.49 -11.95 0.20
CA ASP A 311 -3.82 -12.29 0.73
C ASP A 311 -4.23 -13.72 0.32
N PRO A 312 -4.42 -14.66 1.28
CA PRO A 312 -4.86 -16.01 0.96
C PRO A 312 -6.22 -16.12 0.26
N ALA A 313 -7.05 -15.06 0.23
CA ALA A 313 -8.30 -15.05 -0.52
C ALA A 313 -8.09 -14.99 -2.05
N THR A 314 -6.92 -14.54 -2.49
CA THR A 314 -6.56 -14.44 -3.92
C THR A 314 -6.02 -15.75 -4.49
N VAL A 315 -5.63 -16.68 -3.62
CA VAL A 315 -5.14 -18.02 -3.98
C VAL A 315 -6.29 -19.01 -3.95
N HIS A 316 -6.47 -19.77 -5.02
CA HIS A 316 -7.61 -20.66 -5.19
C HIS A 316 -7.16 -22.13 -5.26
N LEU A 317 -7.97 -23.01 -4.69
CA LEU A 317 -7.75 -24.45 -4.66
C LEU A 317 -8.84 -25.15 -5.45
N GLN A 318 -8.44 -26.07 -6.33
CA GLN A 318 -9.38 -26.93 -7.00
C GLN A 318 -9.69 -28.13 -6.11
N VAL A 319 -10.94 -28.23 -5.66
CA VAL A 319 -11.44 -29.30 -4.80
C VAL A 319 -12.35 -30.17 -5.65
N GLU A 320 -12.11 -31.48 -5.66
CA GLU A 320 -13.08 -32.40 -6.27
C GLU A 320 -14.40 -32.36 -5.46
N PRO A 321 -15.56 -32.38 -6.13
CA PRO A 321 -16.87 -32.32 -5.47
C PRO A 321 -17.16 -33.49 -4.52
#